data_AF-A0A0Q6FNA5-F1
#
_entry.id   AF-A0A0Q6FNA5-F1
#
_cell.length_a   1.000
_cell.length_b   1.000
_cell.length_c   1.000
_cell.angle_alpha   90.00
_cell.angle_beta   90.00
_cell.angle_gamma   90.00
#
_symmetry.space_group_name_H-M   'P 1'
#
loop_
_entity.id
_entity.type
_entity.pdbx_description
1 polymer ?
#
loop_
_entity_poly.entity_id
_entity_poly.type
_entity_poly.pdbx_seq_one_letter_code
_entity_poly.pdbx_strand_id
1 'polypeptide(L)'
;MSNERPDQFMMIGLHKLASQFGDGLVPELYELLSNRARIIEENPNVTEFPARQSRPSARPPLGLAPEPQDNILSFPTAAAVAAPNKGRA
;
A
#
# COMPACT_ATOMS: atom_id res chain seq x y z
N MET A 1 -15.88 14.87 -29.33
CA MET A 1 -14.44 15.09 -29.21
C MET A 1 -13.78 13.73 -29.29
N SER A 2 -12.82 13.55 -30.19
CA SER A 2 -12.26 12.25 -30.57
C SER A 2 -11.54 11.61 -29.38
N ASN A 3 -12.08 10.51 -28.85
CA ASN A 3 -11.42 9.67 -27.85
C ASN A 3 -10.38 8.76 -28.54
N GLU A 4 -9.59 9.32 -29.44
CA GLU A 4 -8.62 8.58 -30.24
C GLU A 4 -7.32 8.53 -29.45
N ARG A 5 -6.93 7.33 -29.03
CA ARG A 5 -5.69 7.14 -28.27
C ARG A 5 -4.52 7.61 -29.14
N PRO A 6 -3.66 8.51 -28.64
CA PRO A 6 -2.54 9.00 -29.42
C PRO A 6 -1.60 7.84 -29.80
N ASP A 7 -1.14 7.85 -31.04
CA ASP A 7 -0.25 6.82 -31.60
C ASP A 7 1.07 6.72 -30.80
N GLN A 8 1.55 5.50 -30.58
CA GLN A 8 2.71 5.21 -29.73
C GLN A 8 4.00 5.89 -30.25
N PHE A 9 4.15 5.97 -31.58
CA PHE A 9 5.29 6.67 -32.19
C PHE A 9 5.24 8.18 -31.94
N MET A 10 4.05 8.77 -31.89
CA MET A 10 3.85 10.18 -31.55
C MET A 10 4.21 10.46 -30.09
N MET A 11 3.86 9.55 -29.18
CA MET A 11 4.17 9.66 -27.75
C MET A 11 5.67 9.61 -27.46
N ILE A 12 6.43 8.79 -28.19
CA ILE A 12 7.90 8.76 -28.10
C ILE A 12 8.52 10.09 -28.54
N GLY A 13 7.99 10.70 -29.61
CA GLY A 13 8.45 12.02 -30.09
C GLY A 13 8.16 13.15 -29.09
N LEU A 14 6.94 13.21 -28.57
CA LEU A 14 6.54 14.20 -27.56
C LEU A 14 7.34 14.05 -26.27
N HIS A 15 7.54 12.82 -25.79
CA HIS A 15 8.38 12.56 -24.62
C HIS A 15 9.80 13.09 -24.80
N LYS A 16 10.42 12.88 -25.96
CA LYS A 16 11.77 13.40 -26.25
C LYS A 16 11.82 14.92 -26.24
N LEU A 17 10.79 15.60 -26.74
CA LEU A 17 10.71 17.06 -26.72
C LEU A 17 10.51 17.59 -25.30
N ALA A 18 9.56 17.03 -24.54
CA ALA A 18 9.28 17.44 -23.16
C ALA A 18 10.45 17.15 -22.21
N SER A 19 11.19 16.06 -22.43
CA SER A 19 12.40 15.71 -21.68
C SER A 19 13.49 16.78 -21.77
N GLN A 20 13.60 17.49 -22.90
CA GLN A 20 14.56 18.60 -23.03
C GLN A 20 14.23 19.77 -22.10
N PHE A 21 12.97 19.91 -21.72
CA PHE A 21 12.47 20.94 -20.79
C PHE A 21 12.28 20.41 -19.36
N GLY A 22 12.67 19.16 -19.09
CA GLY A 22 12.53 18.52 -17.78
C GLY A 22 11.13 17.94 -17.49
N ASP A 23 10.21 17.98 -18.46
CA ASP A 23 8.84 17.46 -18.35
C ASP A 23 8.66 16.10 -19.07
N GLY A 24 9.75 15.34 -19.14
CA GLY A 24 9.82 14.06 -19.83
C GLY A 24 9.20 12.91 -19.05
N LEU A 25 7.88 12.93 -18.80
CA LEU A 25 7.20 11.77 -18.22
C LEU A 25 7.34 10.56 -19.15
N VAL A 26 7.76 9.42 -18.61
CA VAL A 26 7.90 8.16 -19.37
C VAL A 26 6.52 7.77 -19.93
N PRO A 27 6.40 7.39 -21.20
CA PRO A 27 5.12 6.99 -21.80
C PRO A 27 4.35 5.94 -20.98
N GLU A 28 5.04 4.95 -20.42
CA GLU A 28 4.47 3.94 -19.52
C GLU A 28 3.83 4.54 -18.26
N LEU A 29 4.44 5.59 -17.70
CA LEU A 29 3.90 6.29 -16.53
C LEU A 29 2.67 7.12 -16.93
N TYR A 30 2.69 7.73 -18.11
CA TYR A 30 1.52 8.42 -18.67
C TYR A 30 0.34 7.45 -18.84
N GLU A 31 0.58 6.25 -19.38
CA GLU A 31 -0.47 5.23 -19.52
C GLU A 31 -1.02 4.78 -18.16
N LEU A 32 -0.14 4.51 -17.20
CA LEU A 32 -0.54 4.12 -15.85
C LEU A 32 -1.42 5.19 -15.18
N LEU A 33 -1.00 6.45 -15.25
CA LEU A 33 -1.74 7.58 -14.68
C LEU A 33 -3.07 7.82 -15.41
N SER A 34 -3.07 7.72 -16.73
CA SER A 34 -4.28 7.87 -17.56
C SER A 34 -5.30 6.77 -17.28
N ASN A 35 -4.84 5.52 -17.12
CA ASN A 35 -5.69 4.40 -16.76
C ASN A 35 -6.31 4.59 -15.37
N ARG A 36 -5.51 5.07 -14.41
CA ARG A 36 -6.00 5.40 -13.06
C ARG A 36 -7.07 6.50 -13.09
N ALA A 37 -6.84 7.57 -13.83
CA ALA A 37 -7.79 8.67 -13.98
C ALA A 37 -9.12 8.16 -14.54
N ARG A 38 -9.07 7.34 -15.58
CA ARG A 38 -10.26 6.68 -16.15
C ARG A 38 -11.01 5.82 -15.15
N ILE A 39 -10.32 5.01 -14.36
CA ILE A 39 -10.97 4.15 -13.35
C ILE A 39 -11.76 5.00 -12.35
N ILE A 40 -11.20 6.15 -11.94
CA ILE A 40 -11.85 7.08 -11.01
C ILE A 40 -13.06 7.77 -11.68
N GLU A 41 -12.91 8.25 -12.91
CA GLU A 41 -14.00 8.91 -13.66
C GLU A 41 -15.17 7.98 -13.97
N GLU A 42 -14.87 6.74 -14.37
CA GLU A 42 -15.88 5.74 -14.76
C GLU A 42 -16.58 5.12 -13.53
N ASN A 43 -15.96 5.16 -12.34
CA ASN A 43 -16.50 4.53 -11.13
C ASN A 43 -16.66 5.54 -9.99
N PRO A 44 -17.86 6.12 -9.78
CA PRO A 44 -18.09 7.12 -8.73
C PRO A 44 -17.91 6.56 -7.30
N ASN A 45 -17.89 5.24 -7.15
CA ASN A 45 -17.66 4.56 -5.87
C ASN A 45 -16.15 4.32 -5.58
N VAL A 46 -15.27 4.65 -6.52
CA VAL A 46 -13.82 4.50 -6.35
C VAL A 46 -13.25 5.87 -6.00
N THR A 47 -12.78 6.01 -4.76
CA THR A 47 -12.05 7.20 -4.31
C THR A 47 -10.58 6.82 -4.08
N GLU A 48 -9.67 7.73 -4.44
CA GLU A 48 -8.25 7.56 -4.17
C GLU A 48 -8.00 7.34 -2.67
N PHE A 49 -7.22 6.31 -2.36
CA PHE A 49 -6.79 6.07 -0.98
C PHE A 49 -5.88 7.22 -0.54
N PRO A 50 -6.15 7.91 0.58
CA PRO A 50 -5.33 9.03 1.03
C PRO A 50 -3.89 8.56 1.20
N ALA A 51 -2.96 9.29 0.59
CA ALA A 51 -1.54 8.96 0.67
C ALA A 51 -1.13 8.85 2.14
N ARG A 52 -0.60 7.68 2.52
CA ARG A 52 -0.25 7.30 3.90
C ARG A 52 1.00 8.06 4.40
N GLN A 53 1.07 9.37 4.19
CA GLN A 53 2.26 10.21 4.36
C GLN A 53 2.49 10.67 5.81
N SER A 54 1.56 10.46 6.72
CA SER A 54 1.63 11.06 8.07
C SER A 54 1.84 10.08 9.21
N ARG A 55 1.86 8.76 8.98
CA ARG A 55 2.12 7.82 10.07
C ARG A 55 3.62 7.52 10.14
N PRO A 56 4.32 7.90 11.22
CA PRO A 56 5.68 7.41 11.43
C PRO A 56 5.66 5.88 11.37
N SER A 57 6.62 5.30 10.65
CA SER A 57 6.76 3.85 10.55
C SER A 57 6.83 3.28 11.98
N ALA A 58 5.87 2.43 12.34
CA ALA A 58 5.83 1.83 13.67
C ALA A 58 7.00 0.87 13.93
N ARG A 59 7.81 0.58 12.91
CA ARG A 59 8.97 -0.31 12.99
C ARG A 59 10.20 0.35 12.36
N PRO A 60 11.38 0.19 12.96
CA PRO A 60 12.62 0.60 12.32
C PRO A 60 12.81 -0.18 11.00
N PRO A 61 13.42 0.43 9.97
CA PRO A 61 13.54 -0.13 8.62
C PRO A 61 14.43 -1.37 8.54
N LEU A 62 15.28 -1.60 9.55
CA LEU A 62 16.08 -2.80 9.74
C LEU A 62 15.52 -3.46 10.98
N GLY A 63 14.64 -4.44 10.80
CA GLY A 63 13.84 -5.08 11.86
C GLY A 63 14.66 -5.88 12.88
N LEU A 64 15.53 -5.23 13.63
CA LEU A 64 15.98 -5.73 14.93
C LEU A 64 14.87 -5.42 15.93
N ALA A 65 14.03 -6.43 16.17
CA ALA A 65 13.15 -6.41 17.32
C ALA A 65 14.04 -6.34 18.58
N PRO A 66 13.80 -5.42 19.53
CA PRO A 66 14.42 -5.55 20.84
C PRO A 66 13.96 -6.88 21.43
N GLU A 67 14.92 -7.73 21.84
CA GLU A 67 14.68 -9.08 22.38
C GLU A 67 13.54 -9.04 23.40
N PRO A 68 12.32 -9.50 23.03
CA PRO A 68 11.21 -9.42 23.94
C PRO A 68 11.25 -10.63 24.85
N GLN A 69 11.91 -10.47 25.99
CA GLN A 69 12.05 -11.54 26.99
C GLN A 69 10.69 -12.02 27.55
N ASP A 70 9.62 -11.22 27.39
CA ASP A 70 8.31 -11.46 28.02
C ASP A 70 7.13 -11.64 27.04
N ASN A 71 7.38 -11.86 25.74
CA ASN A 71 6.29 -11.98 24.74
C ASN A 71 5.72 -13.41 24.56
N ILE A 72 6.15 -14.38 25.37
CA ILE A 72 5.70 -15.78 25.24
C ILE A 72 4.62 -16.07 26.28
N LEU A 73 3.35 -16.05 25.84
CA LEU A 73 2.23 -16.53 26.64
C LEU A 73 2.16 -18.05 26.53
N SER A 74 2.46 -18.76 27.62
CA SER A 74 2.31 -20.21 27.68
C SER A 74 0.84 -20.60 27.73
N PHE A 75 0.44 -21.58 26.93
CA PHE A 75 -0.93 -22.12 26.98
C PHE A 75 -1.16 -22.87 28.29
N PRO A 76 -2.33 -22.72 28.93
CA PRO A 76 -2.65 -23.46 30.14
C PRO A 76 -2.70 -24.96 29.82
N THR A 77 -1.86 -25.74 30.49
CA THR A 77 -1.91 -27.21 30.43
C THR A 77 -3.07 -27.71 31.30
N ALA A 78 -3.80 -28.73 30.85
CA ALA A 78 -5.01 -29.25 31.50
C ALA A 78 -4.84 -29.60 33.00
N ALA A 79 -3.61 -29.88 33.46
CA ALA A 79 -3.30 -30.07 34.88
C ALA A 79 -3.57 -28.84 35.76
N ALA A 80 -3.48 -27.62 35.22
CA ALA A 80 -3.72 -26.37 35.95
C ALA A 80 -5.23 -26.05 36.12
N VAL A 81 -6.10 -26.65 35.31
CA VAL A 81 -7.57 -26.49 35.41
C VAL A 81 -8.17 -27.45 36.44
N ALA A 82 -7.43 -28.47 36.85
CA ALA A 82 -7.87 -29.51 37.77
C ALA A 82 -7.56 -29.20 39.25
N ALA A 83 -7.42 -27.93 39.65
CA ALA A 83 -7.44 -27.58 41.07
C ALA A 83 -8.91 -27.66 41.56
N PRO A 84 -9.27 -28.64 42.41
CA PRO A 84 -10.65 -28.81 42.84
C PRO A 84 -11.02 -27.68 43.79
N ASN A 85 -12.09 -26.95 43.46
CA ASN A 85 -12.79 -26.13 44.44
C ASN A 85 -13.40 -27.05 45.50
N LYS A 86 -12.60 -27.38 46.52
CA LYS A 86 -13.08 -27.97 47.77
C LYS A 86 -13.22 -26.85 48.79
N GLY A 87 -14.46 -26.47 49.08
CA GLY A 87 -14.79 -25.82 50.35
C GLY A 87 -15.94 -24.83 50.30
N ARG A 88 -16.89 -25.06 51.23
CA ARG A 88 -17.99 -24.22 51.73
C ARG A 88 -19.32 -24.38 51.01
N ALA A 89 -20.45 -24.55 51.70
CA ALA A 89 -20.79 -24.96 53.07
C ALA A 89 -22.28 -25.32 53.00
#